data_AF-A0A1J5TEF9-F1
#
_entry.id   AF-A0A1J5TEF9-F1
#
_cell.length_a   1.000
_cell.length_b   1.000
_cell.length_c   1.000
_cell.angle_alpha   90.00
_cell.angle_beta   90.00
_cell.angle_gamma   90.00
#
_symmetry.space_group_name_H-M   'P 1'
#
loop_
_entity.id
_entity.type
_entity.pdbx_description
1 polymer ?
#
loop_
_entity_poly.entity_id
_entity_poly.type
_entity_poly.pdbx_seq_one_letter_code
_entity_poly.pdbx_strand_id
1 'polypeptide(L)'
;MVPHLTTALKGPLLDLERRFLSEQPAIERWFRTQWLEHTIPFYTSVDLRNSGFKLAPVDTNLFPGGFNNLNPDFWPLCVQAAQSAIEKICPEARGVLVIPENHTRNQYYLQNVAQLTQILRQAGLKVRIGSLLPEITQPTAMQLPNGGSLTLEPIQRKGNRLGMADGFDPCVVLLNNDLSAGVPDILKNLEQNVMPPLEAGWTTRRKSKHFAAYDRVADEFAKLLEIDPWLINPYFAMCGEVDFHARTGEECLAAQVDTVLRQIRVKYAEYGVKEDPFVIVKADAGTYGMGIMTVKDPSEVRDLNRKQRNKMAVVKEGMQVSDVLIQEGVYTFEDINGAVAEPVIYMVDHFVVGGFYRVHTSRGVDENLNAPGMSFSPLAFESCCAFPNPDCAPDDTPNRFYAYGVVGRLAMLAAAVELAEMQQ
;
A
#
# COMPACT_ATOMS: atom_id res chain seq x y z
N MET A 1 0.30 4.53 22.83
CA MET A 1 0.59 3.09 23.02
C MET A 1 1.37 2.62 21.81
N VAL A 2 2.58 2.12 22.02
CA VAL A 2 3.57 1.91 20.96
C VAL A 2 3.96 0.43 20.91
N PRO A 3 4.10 -0.19 19.72
CA PRO A 3 4.56 -1.57 19.63
C PRO A 3 6.01 -1.74 20.05
N HIS A 4 6.31 -2.94 20.56
CA HIS A 4 7.66 -3.35 20.94
C HIS A 4 8.14 -4.49 20.04
N LEU A 5 9.42 -4.46 19.68
CA LEU A 5 10.08 -5.57 18.98
C LEU A 5 10.34 -6.71 19.96
N THR A 6 9.82 -7.90 19.66
CA THR A 6 9.95 -9.12 20.48
C THR A 6 11.20 -9.96 20.16
N THR A 7 11.99 -9.54 19.17
CA THR A 7 13.26 -10.19 18.81
C THR A 7 14.47 -9.58 19.53
N ALA A 8 15.47 -10.41 19.83
CA ALA A 8 16.78 -9.97 20.33
C ALA A 8 17.73 -9.55 19.18
N LEU A 9 17.47 -9.98 17.94
CA LEU A 9 18.29 -9.65 16.77
C LEU A 9 17.86 -8.31 16.17
N LYS A 10 18.33 -7.22 16.77
CA LYS A 10 18.04 -5.84 16.32
C LYS A 10 19.23 -5.12 15.66
N GLY A 11 20.40 -5.77 15.62
CA GLY A 11 21.65 -5.16 15.15
C GLY A 11 21.52 -4.51 13.77
N PRO A 12 21.08 -5.25 12.73
CA PRO A 12 20.98 -4.69 11.39
C PRO A 12 19.96 -3.54 11.28
N LEU A 13 18.81 -3.63 11.97
CA LEU A 13 17.84 -2.53 12.02
C LEU A 13 18.44 -1.29 12.70
N LEU A 14 19.10 -1.45 13.85
CA LEU A 14 19.71 -0.34 14.57
C LEU A 14 20.79 0.35 13.73
N ASP A 15 21.58 -0.41 12.97
CA ASP A 15 22.60 0.15 12.08
C ASP A 15 21.97 0.87 10.89
N LEU A 16 20.87 0.34 10.33
CA LEU A 16 20.06 1.02 9.31
C LEU A 16 19.48 2.33 9.83
N GLU A 17 18.84 2.32 11.00
CA GLU A 17 18.26 3.50 11.65
C GLU A 17 19.34 4.55 11.93
N ARG A 18 20.50 4.14 12.47
CA ARG A 18 21.65 5.05 12.66
C ARG A 18 22.08 5.70 11.35
N ARG A 19 22.20 4.93 10.26
CA ARG A 19 22.60 5.47 8.96
C ARG A 19 21.54 6.45 8.43
N PHE A 20 20.26 6.14 8.60
CA PHE A 20 19.18 7.07 8.22
C PHE A 20 19.24 8.38 9.01
N LEU A 21 19.52 8.32 10.30
CA LEU A 21 19.65 9.50 11.15
C LEU A 21 20.89 10.33 10.78
N SER A 22 22.04 9.68 10.58
CA SER A 22 23.28 10.40 10.24
C SER A 22 23.24 11.04 8.84
N GLU A 23 22.49 10.43 7.91
CA GLU A 23 22.37 10.89 6.53
C GLU A 23 21.05 11.63 6.23
N GLN A 24 20.30 12.02 7.26
CA GLN A 24 18.99 12.67 7.08
C GLN A 24 19.01 13.81 6.04
N PRO A 25 19.95 14.78 6.07
CA PRO A 25 19.97 15.85 5.06
C PRO A 25 20.19 15.35 3.63
N ALA A 26 21.00 14.30 3.46
CA ALA A 26 21.28 13.68 2.15
C ALA A 26 20.04 12.93 1.64
N ILE A 27 19.37 12.16 2.50
CA ILE A 27 18.11 11.46 2.21
C ILE A 27 17.03 12.45 1.78
N GLU A 28 16.80 13.49 2.56
CA GLU A 28 15.76 14.49 2.25
C GLU A 28 16.10 15.27 0.97
N ARG A 29 17.38 15.53 0.70
CA ARG A 29 17.80 16.14 -0.57
C ARG A 29 17.53 15.22 -1.75
N TRP A 30 17.89 13.94 -1.63
CA TRP A 30 17.68 12.96 -2.69
C TRP A 30 16.20 12.79 -3.00
N PHE A 31 15.34 12.66 -1.98
CA PHE A 31 13.90 12.63 -2.21
C PHE A 31 13.40 13.87 -2.95
N ARG A 32 13.80 15.09 -2.53
CA ARG A 32 13.41 16.32 -3.23
C ARG A 32 13.80 16.32 -4.70
N THR A 33 14.94 15.74 -5.08
CA THR A 33 15.32 15.64 -6.51
C THR A 33 14.47 14.61 -7.24
N GLN A 34 14.22 13.45 -6.63
CA GLN A 34 13.35 12.41 -7.22
C GLN A 34 11.92 12.92 -7.49
N TRP A 35 11.37 13.72 -6.58
CA TRP A 35 10.03 14.30 -6.73
C TRP A 35 9.92 15.39 -7.81
N LEU A 36 11.05 15.90 -8.33
CA LEU A 36 11.05 16.80 -9.49
C LEU A 36 11.04 16.03 -10.81
N GLU A 37 11.50 14.78 -10.79
CA GLU A 37 11.63 13.94 -11.99
C GLU A 37 10.37 13.09 -12.24
N HIS A 38 9.59 12.80 -11.20
CA HIS A 38 8.44 11.90 -11.28
C HIS A 38 7.12 12.57 -10.88
N THR A 39 6.04 12.21 -11.58
CA THR A 39 4.67 12.60 -11.20
C THR A 39 4.26 11.85 -9.93
N ILE A 40 3.96 12.61 -8.88
CA ILE A 40 3.67 12.06 -7.56
C ILE A 40 2.21 11.56 -7.52
N PRO A 41 1.94 10.31 -7.07
CA PRO A 41 0.58 9.86 -6.84
C PRO A 41 -0.16 10.76 -5.84
N PHE A 42 -1.47 10.97 -6.03
CA PHE A 42 -2.27 11.79 -5.11
C PHE A 42 -2.18 11.29 -3.67
N TYR A 43 -2.24 9.98 -3.49
CA TYR A 43 -2.14 9.31 -2.20
C TYR A 43 -1.63 7.88 -2.35
N THR A 44 -1.07 7.32 -1.28
CA THR A 44 -0.74 5.89 -1.19
C THR A 44 -0.85 5.42 0.26
N SER A 45 -1.04 4.12 0.45
CA SER A 45 -0.66 3.46 1.70
C SER A 45 0.34 2.35 1.43
N VAL A 46 1.31 2.18 2.33
CA VAL A 46 2.36 1.17 2.22
C VAL A 46 2.36 0.34 3.49
N ASP A 47 2.15 -0.97 3.35
CA ASP A 47 2.27 -1.94 4.43
C ASP A 47 3.76 -2.32 4.54
N LEU A 48 4.35 -2.11 5.72
CA LEU A 48 5.74 -2.44 6.00
C LEU A 48 5.82 -3.62 6.98
N ARG A 49 6.96 -4.32 6.96
CA ARG A 49 7.30 -5.28 8.02
C ARG A 49 8.67 -4.99 8.60
N ASN A 50 8.73 -5.07 9.93
CA ASN A 50 9.96 -4.93 10.70
C ASN A 50 10.31 -6.26 11.38
N SER A 51 11.37 -6.90 10.90
CA SER A 51 11.88 -8.16 11.45
C SER A 51 13.08 -7.97 12.39
N GLY A 52 13.47 -6.74 12.72
CA GLY A 52 14.70 -6.45 13.48
C GLY A 52 16.01 -6.64 12.70
N PHE A 53 15.98 -7.42 11.62
CA PHE A 53 17.09 -7.58 10.67
C PHE A 53 16.79 -7.02 9.27
N LYS A 54 15.54 -6.63 9.00
CA LYS A 54 15.06 -6.08 7.73
C LYS A 54 13.85 -5.17 7.97
N LEU A 55 13.77 -4.07 7.24
CA LEU A 55 12.64 -3.15 7.21
C LEU A 55 12.23 -2.91 5.76
N ALA A 56 11.17 -3.58 5.32
CA ALA A 56 10.81 -3.61 3.90
C ALA A 56 9.32 -3.43 3.65
N PRO A 57 8.93 -2.84 2.50
CA PRO A 57 7.54 -2.78 2.08
C PRO A 57 7.09 -4.13 1.54
N VAL A 58 5.88 -4.54 1.93
CA VAL A 58 5.27 -5.80 1.51
C VAL A 58 4.04 -5.61 0.62
N ASP A 59 3.42 -4.43 0.67
CA ASP A 59 2.32 -4.01 -0.20
C ASP A 59 2.30 -2.48 -0.37
N THR A 60 1.97 -2.02 -1.58
CA THR A 60 1.74 -0.60 -1.90
C THR A 60 0.39 -0.47 -2.57
N ASN A 61 -0.52 0.24 -1.91
CA ASN A 61 -1.88 0.47 -2.36
C ASN A 61 -2.05 1.91 -2.86
N LEU A 62 -2.43 2.06 -4.12
CA LEU A 62 -2.75 3.33 -4.77
C LEU A 62 -4.18 3.81 -4.50
N PHE A 63 -5.00 2.99 -3.82
CA PHE A 63 -6.39 3.28 -3.44
C PHE A 63 -6.59 3.05 -1.93
N PRO A 64 -5.87 3.79 -1.06
CA PRO A 64 -5.91 3.58 0.38
C PRO A 64 -7.33 3.71 0.94
N GLY A 65 -7.79 2.67 1.66
CA GLY A 65 -9.16 2.52 2.13
C GLY A 65 -9.34 2.62 3.66
N GLY A 66 -8.39 3.24 4.36
CA GLY A 66 -8.33 3.29 5.82
C GLY A 66 -8.04 4.68 6.41
N PHE A 67 -8.45 5.77 5.75
CA PHE A 67 -8.27 7.13 6.28
C PHE A 67 -8.91 7.33 7.67
N ASN A 68 -9.98 6.60 7.97
CA ASN A 68 -10.66 6.61 9.28
C ASN A 68 -9.83 6.01 10.42
N ASN A 69 -8.74 5.30 10.12
CA ASN A 69 -7.85 4.70 11.12
C ASN A 69 -6.68 5.62 11.49
N LEU A 70 -6.49 6.73 10.77
CA LEU A 70 -5.46 7.72 11.07
C LEU A 70 -5.78 8.43 12.39
N ASN A 71 -4.74 8.81 13.14
CA ASN A 71 -4.90 9.59 14.35
C ASN A 71 -5.49 10.98 14.00
N PRO A 72 -6.63 11.39 14.59
CA PRO A 72 -7.24 12.70 14.37
C PRO A 72 -6.33 13.91 14.58
N ASP A 73 -5.32 13.77 15.45
CA ASP A 73 -4.36 14.85 15.71
C ASP A 73 -3.53 15.24 14.47
N PHE A 74 -3.40 14.35 13.47
CA PHE A 74 -2.71 14.62 12.20
C PHE A 74 -3.61 15.09 11.07
N TRP A 75 -4.89 15.40 11.34
CA TRP A 75 -5.77 15.95 10.32
C TRP A 75 -5.24 17.24 9.69
N PRO A 76 -4.69 18.23 10.43
CA PRO A 76 -4.11 19.42 9.81
C PRO A 76 -3.00 19.08 8.80
N LEU A 77 -2.17 18.07 9.11
CA LEU A 77 -1.13 17.59 8.20
C LEU A 77 -1.72 16.93 6.95
N CYS A 78 -2.75 16.10 7.11
CA CYS A 78 -3.47 15.50 5.98
C CYS A 78 -4.07 16.56 5.05
N VAL A 79 -4.66 17.61 5.63
CA VAL A 79 -5.26 18.73 4.89
C VAL A 79 -4.19 19.50 4.11
N GLN A 80 -3.07 19.85 4.75
CA GLN A 80 -1.97 20.56 4.08
C GLN A 80 -1.36 19.72 2.95
N ALA A 81 -1.17 18.42 3.16
CA ALA A 81 -0.68 17.52 2.13
C ALA A 81 -1.66 17.42 0.95
N ALA A 82 -2.97 17.36 1.22
CA ALA A 82 -4.00 17.38 0.18
C ALA A 82 -4.02 18.71 -0.60
N GLN A 83 -3.79 19.85 0.06
CA GLN A 83 -3.62 21.14 -0.62
C GLN A 83 -2.43 21.11 -1.57
N SER A 84 -1.27 20.63 -1.11
CA SER A 84 -0.08 20.51 -1.96
C SER A 84 -0.29 19.59 -3.16
N ALA A 85 -0.99 18.47 -2.97
CA ALA A 85 -1.37 17.58 -4.07
C ALA A 85 -2.21 18.33 -5.12
N ILE A 86 -3.27 19.02 -4.66
CA ILE A 86 -4.19 19.74 -5.55
C ILE A 86 -3.50 20.89 -6.27
N GLU A 87 -2.63 21.65 -5.61
CA GLU A 87 -1.86 22.73 -6.23
C GLU A 87 -1.02 22.25 -7.42
N LYS A 88 -0.48 21.03 -7.35
CA LYS A 88 0.29 20.41 -8.44
C LYS A 88 -0.59 19.88 -9.55
N ILE A 89 -1.75 19.33 -9.21
CA ILE A 89 -2.62 18.59 -10.13
C ILE A 89 -3.57 19.52 -10.87
N CYS A 90 -4.21 20.42 -10.14
CA CYS A 90 -5.19 21.36 -10.66
C CYS A 90 -5.29 22.56 -9.71
N PRO A 91 -4.39 23.56 -9.84
CA PRO A 91 -4.34 24.71 -8.94
C PRO A 91 -5.65 25.52 -8.90
N GLU A 92 -6.43 25.49 -9.98
CA GLU A 92 -7.73 26.17 -10.07
C GLU A 92 -8.92 25.25 -9.71
N ALA A 93 -8.67 24.06 -9.16
CA ALA A 93 -9.71 23.09 -8.85
C ALA A 93 -10.74 23.67 -7.88
N ARG A 94 -11.97 23.86 -8.37
CA ARG A 94 -13.10 24.26 -7.53
C ARG A 94 -13.81 23.07 -6.91
N GLY A 95 -13.64 21.88 -7.48
CA GLY A 95 -14.31 20.69 -6.98
C GLY A 95 -13.64 19.38 -7.37
N VAL A 96 -13.88 18.37 -6.53
CA VAL A 96 -13.41 17.00 -6.66
C VAL A 96 -14.61 16.07 -6.62
N LEU A 97 -14.64 15.12 -7.55
CA LEU A 97 -15.56 13.99 -7.52
C LEU A 97 -14.82 12.76 -6.99
N VAL A 98 -15.19 12.30 -5.80
CA VAL A 98 -14.66 11.07 -5.22
C VAL A 98 -15.52 9.90 -5.70
N ILE A 99 -14.89 8.90 -6.32
CA ILE A 99 -15.56 7.66 -6.73
C ILE A 99 -15.12 6.54 -5.78
N PRO A 100 -15.99 6.07 -4.86
CA PRO A 100 -15.66 5.01 -3.92
C PRO A 100 -15.81 3.62 -4.56
N GLU A 101 -15.36 2.59 -3.84
CA GLU A 101 -15.70 1.20 -4.08
C GLU A 101 -17.23 1.00 -4.07
N ASN A 102 -17.67 -0.04 -4.76
CA ASN A 102 -19.07 -0.44 -4.84
C ASN A 102 -19.60 -1.06 -3.52
N HIS A 103 -18.77 -1.14 -2.48
CA HIS A 103 -19.11 -1.76 -1.20
C HIS A 103 -19.93 -0.85 -0.27
N THR A 104 -21.25 -0.86 -0.40
CA THR A 104 -22.16 -0.07 0.45
C THR A 104 -22.47 -0.68 1.81
N ARG A 105 -22.09 -1.94 2.04
CA ARG A 105 -22.36 -2.68 3.30
C ARG A 105 -21.22 -2.60 4.31
N ASN A 106 -19.99 -2.30 3.85
CA ASN A 106 -18.83 -2.21 4.72
C ASN A 106 -18.81 -0.84 5.41
N GLN A 107 -19.29 -0.80 6.65
CA GLN A 107 -19.40 0.44 7.43
C GLN A 107 -18.04 1.11 7.69
N TYR A 108 -16.97 0.33 7.88
CA TYR A 108 -15.62 0.89 8.06
C TYR A 108 -15.13 1.56 6.79
N TYR A 109 -15.41 0.97 5.63
CA TYR A 109 -15.07 1.59 4.35
C TYR A 109 -15.86 2.88 4.10
N LEU A 110 -17.15 2.93 4.48
CA LEU A 110 -17.92 4.17 4.42
C LEU A 110 -17.36 5.26 5.35
N GLN A 111 -16.86 4.90 6.54
CA GLN A 111 -16.14 5.83 7.42
C GLN A 111 -14.85 6.34 6.78
N ASN A 112 -14.11 5.48 6.09
CA ASN A 112 -12.94 5.89 5.28
C ASN A 112 -13.32 6.95 4.24
N VAL A 113 -14.37 6.70 3.44
CA VAL A 113 -14.81 7.65 2.40
C VAL A 113 -15.25 8.98 3.01
N ALA A 114 -15.94 8.92 4.16
CA ALA A 114 -16.33 10.13 4.89
C ALA A 114 -15.10 10.93 5.36
N GLN A 115 -14.09 10.25 5.92
CA GLN A 115 -12.87 10.89 6.39
C GLN A 115 -12.05 11.51 5.25
N LEU A 116 -11.87 10.78 4.15
CA LEU A 116 -11.20 11.28 2.93
C LEU A 116 -11.91 12.53 2.40
N THR A 117 -13.24 12.48 2.30
CA THR A 117 -14.06 13.59 1.83
C THR A 117 -13.95 14.81 2.76
N GLN A 118 -13.88 14.59 4.07
CA GLN A 118 -13.70 15.67 5.05
C GLN A 118 -12.34 16.35 4.90
N ILE A 119 -11.26 15.59 4.73
CA ILE A 119 -9.91 16.13 4.47
C ILE A 119 -9.91 17.01 3.22
N LEU A 120 -10.49 16.52 2.12
CA LEU A 120 -10.57 17.28 0.86
C LEU A 120 -11.44 18.55 0.98
N ARG A 121 -12.53 18.51 1.74
CA ARG A 121 -13.35 19.70 2.01
C ARG A 121 -12.60 20.74 2.83
N GLN A 122 -11.87 20.30 3.85
CA GLN A 122 -11.03 21.18 4.67
C GLN A 122 -9.84 21.75 3.88
N ALA A 123 -9.38 21.05 2.85
CA ALA A 123 -8.40 21.58 1.88
C ALA A 123 -8.97 22.69 0.98
N GLY A 124 -10.26 23.01 1.08
CA GLY A 124 -10.89 24.13 0.35
C GLY A 124 -11.70 23.72 -0.87
N LEU A 125 -11.97 22.42 -1.07
CA LEU A 125 -12.62 21.90 -2.28
C LEU A 125 -14.11 21.65 -2.09
N LYS A 126 -14.90 21.89 -3.16
CA LYS A 126 -16.26 21.35 -3.23
C LYS A 126 -16.20 19.86 -3.56
N VAL A 127 -16.50 19.00 -2.58
CA VAL A 127 -16.38 17.54 -2.74
C VAL A 127 -17.74 16.87 -2.79
N ARG A 128 -17.95 16.04 -3.82
CA ARG A 128 -19.14 15.21 -4.03
C ARG A 128 -18.72 13.75 -4.22
N ILE A 129 -19.59 12.82 -3.86
CA ILE A 129 -19.30 11.38 -3.92
C ILE A 129 -20.14 10.75 -5.03
N GLY A 130 -19.46 10.31 -6.09
CA GLY A 130 -20.07 9.73 -7.28
C GLY A 130 -20.13 8.21 -7.21
N SER A 131 -21.32 7.65 -7.31
CA SER A 131 -21.54 6.21 -7.31
C SER A 131 -21.46 5.63 -8.72
N LEU A 132 -20.78 4.47 -8.86
CA LEU A 132 -20.83 3.62 -10.05
C LEU A 132 -21.94 2.57 -10.00
N LEU A 133 -22.66 2.47 -8.87
CA LEU A 133 -23.73 1.50 -8.67
C LEU A 133 -24.99 1.86 -9.48
N PRO A 134 -25.47 0.98 -10.39
CA PRO A 134 -26.65 1.24 -11.21
C PRO A 134 -27.94 1.48 -10.39
N GLU A 135 -28.04 0.91 -9.19
CA GLU A 135 -29.18 1.07 -8.29
C GLU A 135 -29.25 2.45 -7.61
N ILE A 136 -28.15 3.20 -7.59
CA ILE A 136 -28.12 4.57 -7.06
C ILE A 136 -28.56 5.52 -8.17
N THR A 137 -29.88 5.70 -8.32
CA THR A 137 -30.47 6.57 -9.36
C THR A 137 -30.80 7.98 -8.88
N GLN A 138 -30.62 8.25 -7.59
CA GLN A 138 -30.85 9.55 -6.95
C GLN A 138 -29.91 9.71 -5.74
N PRO A 139 -29.67 10.94 -5.23
CA PRO A 139 -28.88 11.14 -4.03
C PRO A 139 -29.38 10.28 -2.87
N THR A 140 -28.53 9.38 -2.39
CA THR A 140 -28.86 8.36 -1.41
C THR A 140 -27.99 8.55 -0.18
N ALA A 141 -28.61 8.85 0.96
CA ALA A 141 -27.91 9.01 2.23
C ALA A 141 -27.56 7.66 2.84
N MET A 142 -26.31 7.47 3.21
CA MET A 142 -25.82 6.32 3.97
C MET A 142 -25.49 6.78 5.38
N GLN A 143 -26.08 6.11 6.38
CA GLN A 143 -25.79 6.37 7.79
C GLN A 143 -24.50 5.68 8.20
N LEU A 144 -23.69 6.37 9.00
CA LEU A 144 -22.42 5.86 9.53
C LEU A 144 -22.58 5.43 10.99
N PRO A 145 -21.77 4.47 11.47
CA PRO A 145 -21.82 4.01 12.87
C PRO A 145 -21.54 5.11 13.91
N ASN A 146 -20.80 6.15 13.52
CA ASN A 146 -20.45 7.28 14.38
C ASN A 146 -21.54 8.37 14.42
N GLY A 147 -22.72 8.12 13.85
CA GLY A 147 -23.83 9.09 13.76
C GLY A 147 -23.70 10.11 12.64
N GLY A 148 -22.61 10.08 11.86
CA GLY A 148 -22.46 10.86 10.64
C GLY A 148 -23.25 10.26 9.46
N SER A 149 -23.22 10.94 8.32
CA SER A 149 -23.75 10.40 7.06
C SER A 149 -22.89 10.81 5.87
N LEU A 150 -22.96 10.03 4.80
CA LEU A 150 -22.49 10.41 3.48
C LEU A 150 -23.63 10.33 2.47
N THR A 151 -23.50 11.02 1.35
CA THR A 151 -24.49 10.96 0.27
C THR A 151 -23.80 10.43 -0.98
N LEU A 152 -24.26 9.28 -1.46
CA LEU A 152 -23.84 8.70 -2.73
C LEU A 152 -24.76 9.21 -3.83
N GLU A 153 -24.20 9.60 -4.96
CA GLU A 153 -24.95 10.27 -6.01
C GLU A 153 -24.69 9.65 -7.38
N PRO A 154 -25.71 9.52 -8.24
CA PRO A 154 -25.52 9.05 -9.60
C PRO A 154 -24.60 10.00 -10.36
N ILE A 155 -23.48 9.48 -10.85
CA ILE A 155 -22.64 10.24 -11.78
C ILE A 155 -23.31 10.31 -13.15
N GLN A 156 -23.09 11.42 -13.84
CA GLN A 156 -23.51 11.61 -15.23
C GLN A 156 -22.32 11.96 -16.09
N ARG A 157 -22.28 11.38 -17.29
CA ARG A 157 -21.31 11.76 -18.31
C ARG A 157 -21.96 12.66 -19.35
N LYS A 158 -21.39 13.84 -19.57
CA LYS A 158 -21.77 14.78 -20.65
C LYS A 158 -20.54 15.00 -21.53
N GLY A 159 -20.57 14.45 -22.74
CA GLY A 159 -19.36 14.39 -23.58
C GLY A 159 -18.24 13.61 -22.89
N ASN A 160 -17.07 14.21 -22.74
CA ASN A 160 -15.90 13.63 -22.08
C ASN A 160 -15.71 14.12 -20.64
N ARG A 161 -16.80 14.55 -19.97
CA ARG A 161 -16.75 15.03 -18.59
C ARG A 161 -17.76 14.30 -17.71
N LEU A 162 -17.34 13.94 -16.50
CA LEU A 162 -18.19 13.48 -15.42
C LEU A 162 -18.69 14.66 -14.60
N GLY A 163 -19.91 14.57 -14.11
CA GLY A 163 -20.48 15.53 -13.18
C GLY A 163 -21.75 15.00 -12.54
N MET A 164 -22.47 15.89 -11.87
CA MET A 164 -23.78 15.58 -11.28
C MET A 164 -24.92 16.23 -12.09
N ALA A 165 -26.14 15.73 -11.88
CA ALA A 165 -27.34 16.24 -12.54
C ALA A 165 -27.58 17.75 -12.31
N ASP A 166 -27.18 18.26 -11.15
CA ASP A 166 -27.35 19.66 -10.71
C ASP A 166 -26.33 20.64 -11.32
N GLY A 167 -25.45 20.16 -12.22
CA GLY A 167 -24.43 20.98 -12.87
C GLY A 167 -23.09 21.04 -12.12
N PHE A 168 -22.88 20.24 -11.08
CA PHE A 168 -21.54 20.06 -10.52
C PHE A 168 -20.60 19.41 -11.56
N ASP A 169 -19.61 20.18 -12.01
CA ASP A 169 -18.54 19.76 -12.93
C ASP A 169 -17.18 19.90 -12.20
N PRO A 170 -16.61 18.80 -11.67
CA PRO A 170 -15.35 18.80 -10.96
C PRO A 170 -14.17 18.96 -11.92
N CYS A 171 -13.04 19.43 -11.40
CA CYS A 171 -11.80 19.47 -12.17
C CYS A 171 -11.03 18.13 -12.06
N VAL A 172 -11.20 17.44 -10.93
CA VAL A 172 -10.49 16.20 -10.59
C VAL A 172 -11.50 15.10 -10.26
N VAL A 173 -11.25 13.90 -10.77
CA VAL A 173 -11.94 12.66 -10.39
C VAL A 173 -10.97 11.83 -9.56
N LEU A 174 -11.23 11.73 -8.26
CA LEU A 174 -10.39 10.95 -7.34
C LEU A 174 -11.02 9.56 -7.15
N LEU A 175 -10.31 8.53 -7.61
CA LEU A 175 -10.71 7.15 -7.44
C LEU A 175 -10.27 6.64 -6.08
N ASN A 176 -11.22 6.30 -5.22
CA ASN A 176 -11.02 5.43 -4.05
C ASN A 176 -11.58 4.03 -4.31
N ASN A 177 -11.60 3.64 -5.59
CA ASN A 177 -12.06 2.38 -6.15
C ASN A 177 -10.91 1.80 -6.96
N ASP A 178 -10.49 0.57 -6.66
CA ASP A 178 -9.36 -0.11 -7.31
C ASP A 178 -9.66 -0.59 -8.74
N LEU A 179 -10.90 -0.43 -9.20
CA LEU A 179 -11.40 -0.89 -10.50
C LEU A 179 -11.21 -2.40 -10.71
N SER A 180 -11.34 -3.21 -9.65
CA SER A 180 -11.22 -4.67 -9.72
C SER A 180 -12.18 -5.35 -10.67
N ALA A 181 -13.37 -4.77 -10.89
CA ALA A 181 -14.36 -5.25 -11.85
C ALA A 181 -14.05 -4.82 -13.30
N GLY A 182 -12.89 -4.19 -13.53
CA GLY A 182 -12.52 -3.56 -14.80
C GLY A 182 -12.91 -2.08 -14.84
N VAL A 183 -12.28 -1.36 -15.77
CA VAL A 183 -12.52 0.08 -15.98
C VAL A 183 -13.86 0.29 -16.68
N PRO A 184 -14.87 0.89 -16.03
CA PRO A 184 -16.17 1.15 -16.65
C PRO A 184 -16.05 2.16 -17.80
N ASP A 185 -16.83 1.98 -18.87
CA ASP A 185 -16.79 2.86 -20.04
C ASP A 185 -17.04 4.33 -19.70
N ILE A 186 -17.86 4.59 -18.68
CA ILE A 186 -18.14 5.95 -18.22
C ILE A 186 -16.88 6.70 -17.76
N LEU A 187 -15.84 5.99 -17.30
CA LEU A 187 -14.57 6.58 -16.86
C LEU A 187 -13.54 6.78 -17.97
N LYS A 188 -13.72 6.15 -19.14
CA LYS A 188 -12.71 6.17 -20.22
C LYS A 188 -12.71 7.48 -20.99
N ASN A 189 -11.53 7.96 -21.42
CA ASN A 189 -11.37 9.14 -22.28
C ASN A 189 -12.03 10.40 -21.70
N LEU A 190 -11.80 10.67 -20.42
CA LEU A 190 -12.26 11.90 -19.77
C LEU A 190 -11.25 13.04 -19.98
N GLU A 191 -11.76 14.27 -20.08
CA GLU A 191 -10.95 15.49 -20.07
C GLU A 191 -10.43 15.84 -18.66
N GLN A 192 -11.11 15.33 -17.63
CA GLN A 192 -10.75 15.57 -16.24
C GLN A 192 -9.59 14.67 -15.84
N ASN A 193 -8.74 15.19 -14.95
CA ASN A 193 -7.68 14.40 -14.34
C ASN A 193 -8.29 13.31 -13.45
N VAL A 194 -8.10 12.05 -13.84
CA VAL A 194 -8.49 10.88 -13.04
C VAL A 194 -7.28 10.39 -12.25
N MET A 195 -7.42 10.26 -10.93
CA MET A 195 -6.30 9.92 -10.05
C MET A 195 -6.68 8.82 -9.04
N PRO A 196 -5.86 7.77 -8.90
CA PRO A 196 -4.80 7.35 -9.82
C PRO A 196 -5.29 7.20 -11.28
N PRO A 197 -4.40 7.19 -12.28
CA PRO A 197 -4.76 6.91 -13.67
C PRO A 197 -5.51 5.58 -13.80
N LEU A 198 -6.37 5.43 -14.83
CA LEU A 198 -7.20 4.22 -14.98
C LEU A 198 -6.34 2.95 -15.18
N GLU A 199 -5.17 3.12 -15.78
CA GLU A 199 -4.18 2.07 -16.01
C GLU A 199 -3.62 1.54 -14.68
N ALA A 200 -3.62 2.35 -13.61
CA ALA A 200 -3.28 1.92 -12.26
C ALA A 200 -4.32 0.96 -11.66
N GLY A 201 -5.46 0.81 -12.31
CA GLY A 201 -6.53 -0.10 -11.91
C GLY A 201 -6.07 -1.56 -11.88
N TRP A 202 -6.80 -2.35 -11.11
CA TRP A 202 -6.51 -3.74 -10.79
C TRP A 202 -6.29 -4.66 -12.00
N THR A 203 -7.06 -4.46 -13.07
CA THR A 203 -7.03 -5.34 -14.25
C THR A 203 -5.78 -5.18 -15.11
N THR A 204 -5.07 -4.07 -14.96
CA THR A 204 -3.92 -3.69 -15.79
C THR A 204 -2.63 -3.63 -14.98
N ARG A 205 -2.68 -3.15 -13.74
CA ARG A 205 -1.52 -3.04 -12.86
C ARG A 205 -0.96 -4.42 -12.48
N ARG A 206 0.37 -4.55 -12.51
CA ARG A 206 1.10 -5.77 -12.15
C ARG A 206 2.06 -5.50 -11.00
N LYS A 207 1.98 -6.28 -9.92
CA LYS A 207 2.85 -6.11 -8.74
C LYS A 207 4.31 -6.32 -9.09
N SER A 208 4.61 -7.21 -10.01
CA SER A 208 5.95 -7.44 -10.53
C SER A 208 6.59 -6.19 -11.11
N LYS A 209 5.81 -5.34 -11.80
CA LYS A 209 6.28 -4.05 -12.31
C LYS A 209 6.58 -3.09 -11.19
N HIS A 210 5.72 -3.02 -10.18
CA HIS A 210 5.98 -2.27 -8.96
C HIS A 210 7.26 -2.71 -8.26
N PHE A 211 7.46 -4.00 -8.03
CA PHE A 211 8.66 -4.51 -7.35
C PHE A 211 9.92 -4.32 -8.19
N ALA A 212 9.84 -4.45 -9.52
CA ALA A 212 10.96 -4.10 -10.40
C ALA A 212 11.32 -2.60 -10.37
N ALA A 213 10.32 -1.72 -10.22
CA ALA A 213 10.56 -0.30 -10.00
C ALA A 213 11.18 -0.05 -8.61
N TYR A 214 10.71 -0.78 -7.60
CA TYR A 214 11.26 -0.71 -6.25
C TYR A 214 12.70 -1.20 -6.17
N ASP A 215 13.08 -2.25 -6.92
CA ASP A 215 14.48 -2.69 -7.03
C ASP A 215 15.40 -1.54 -7.47
N ARG A 216 15.02 -0.81 -8.52
CA ARG A 216 15.81 0.33 -9.02
C ARG A 216 15.95 1.43 -7.98
N VAL A 217 14.82 1.81 -7.38
CA VAL A 217 14.76 2.86 -6.35
C VAL A 217 15.58 2.47 -5.11
N ALA A 218 15.45 1.23 -4.64
CA ALA A 218 16.16 0.71 -3.49
C ALA A 218 17.66 0.61 -3.77
N ASP A 219 18.07 0.18 -4.97
CA ASP A 219 19.48 0.08 -5.36
C ASP A 219 20.16 1.47 -5.42
N GLU A 220 19.48 2.47 -5.99
CA GLU A 220 20.00 3.85 -6.01
C GLU A 220 20.12 4.44 -4.61
N PHE A 221 19.10 4.23 -3.78
CA PHE A 221 19.10 4.69 -2.40
C PHE A 221 20.14 3.97 -1.55
N ALA A 222 20.32 2.66 -1.74
CA ALA A 222 21.31 1.87 -1.03
C ALA A 222 22.74 2.31 -1.39
N LYS A 223 22.99 2.67 -2.66
CA LYS A 223 24.27 3.26 -3.09
C LYS A 223 24.54 4.61 -2.45
N LEU A 224 23.52 5.48 -2.34
CA LEU A 224 23.63 6.78 -1.67
C LEU A 224 24.08 6.63 -0.21
N LEU A 225 23.55 5.63 0.49
CA LEU A 225 23.79 5.41 1.92
C LEU A 225 24.84 4.33 2.22
N GLU A 226 25.42 3.72 1.20
CA GLU A 226 26.38 2.61 1.33
C GLU A 226 25.86 1.48 2.24
N ILE A 227 24.56 1.17 2.13
CA ILE A 227 23.90 0.07 2.85
C ILE A 227 23.69 -1.13 1.92
N ASP A 228 23.50 -2.31 2.50
CA ASP A 228 23.04 -3.46 1.75
C ASP A 228 21.57 -3.26 1.34
N PRO A 229 21.23 -3.27 0.03
CA PRO A 229 19.85 -3.07 -0.42
C PRO A 229 18.90 -4.14 0.11
N TRP A 230 19.39 -5.34 0.45
CA TRP A 230 18.56 -6.40 1.03
C TRP A 230 17.91 -6.00 2.36
N LEU A 231 18.47 -5.03 3.10
CA LEU A 231 17.90 -4.55 4.36
C LEU A 231 16.57 -3.81 4.17
N ILE A 232 16.30 -3.31 2.96
CA ILE A 232 15.08 -2.57 2.62
C ILE A 232 14.28 -3.20 1.47
N ASN A 233 14.85 -4.16 0.75
CA ASN A 233 14.24 -4.74 -0.44
C ASN A 233 14.11 -6.27 -0.36
N PRO A 234 12.89 -6.85 -0.39
CA PRO A 234 12.68 -8.29 -0.49
C PRO A 234 13.02 -8.82 -1.88
N TYR A 235 13.72 -9.95 -1.96
CA TYR A 235 13.87 -10.64 -3.24
C TYR A 235 12.52 -11.06 -3.81
N PHE A 236 12.38 -11.09 -5.13
CA PHE A 236 11.22 -11.70 -5.77
C PHE A 236 11.57 -12.38 -7.08
N ALA A 237 10.66 -13.24 -7.52
CA ALA A 237 10.67 -13.90 -8.81
C ALA A 237 9.25 -13.96 -9.38
N MET A 238 9.15 -14.26 -10.66
CA MET A 238 7.86 -14.45 -11.34
C MET A 238 7.75 -15.83 -11.95
N CYS A 239 6.52 -16.32 -12.02
CA CYS A 239 6.15 -17.46 -12.84
C CYS A 239 4.84 -17.13 -13.57
N GLY A 240 4.88 -17.12 -14.91
CA GLY A 240 3.70 -16.96 -15.77
C GLY A 240 3.13 -18.30 -16.20
N GLU A 241 2.00 -18.24 -16.91
CA GLU A 241 1.32 -19.42 -17.50
C GLU A 241 0.93 -20.50 -16.46
N VAL A 242 0.60 -20.07 -15.25
CA VAL A 242 0.16 -20.97 -14.18
C VAL A 242 -1.35 -21.21 -14.29
N ASP A 243 -1.77 -22.48 -14.23
CA ASP A 243 -3.16 -22.85 -13.96
C ASP A 243 -3.17 -23.87 -12.82
N PHE A 244 -3.60 -23.40 -11.64
CA PHE A 244 -3.66 -24.22 -10.43
C PHE A 244 -4.66 -25.36 -10.54
N HIS A 245 -5.71 -25.28 -11.36
CA HIS A 245 -6.65 -26.36 -11.57
C HIS A 245 -6.12 -27.42 -12.55
N ALA A 246 -5.48 -26.97 -13.63
CA ALA A 246 -4.87 -27.84 -14.64
C ALA A 246 -3.50 -28.40 -14.22
N ARG A 247 -2.93 -27.91 -13.11
CA ARG A 247 -1.57 -28.25 -12.62
C ARG A 247 -0.48 -27.87 -13.63
N THR A 248 -0.70 -26.84 -14.42
CA THR A 248 0.32 -26.29 -15.32
C THR A 248 1.12 -25.21 -14.59
N GLY A 249 2.42 -25.14 -14.85
CA GLY A 249 3.32 -24.18 -14.21
C GLY A 249 3.86 -24.60 -12.82
N GLU A 250 3.49 -25.78 -12.29
CA GLU A 250 3.98 -26.26 -10.98
C GLU A 250 5.52 -26.34 -10.90
N GLU A 251 6.18 -26.82 -11.96
CA GLU A 251 7.65 -26.90 -11.97
C GLU A 251 8.32 -25.53 -12.03
N CYS A 252 7.75 -24.58 -12.77
CA CYS A 252 8.23 -23.20 -12.78
C CYS A 252 8.07 -22.58 -11.39
N LEU A 253 6.91 -22.76 -10.76
CA LEU A 253 6.64 -22.25 -9.42
C LEU A 253 7.62 -22.84 -8.39
N ALA A 254 7.81 -24.15 -8.39
CA ALA A 254 8.73 -24.82 -7.48
C ALA A 254 10.20 -24.39 -7.69
N ALA A 255 10.64 -24.23 -8.94
CA ALA A 255 12.00 -23.77 -9.25
C ALA A 255 12.24 -22.31 -8.80
N GLN A 256 11.26 -21.42 -8.97
CA GLN A 256 11.37 -20.04 -8.52
C GLN A 256 11.31 -19.92 -6.99
N VAL A 257 10.45 -20.70 -6.33
CA VAL A 257 10.43 -20.83 -4.87
C VAL A 257 11.80 -21.27 -4.33
N ASP A 258 12.39 -22.31 -4.90
CA ASP A 258 13.72 -22.79 -4.48
C ASP A 258 14.80 -21.72 -4.68
N THR A 259 14.75 -21.01 -5.80
CA THR A 259 15.71 -19.95 -6.13
C THR A 259 15.67 -18.82 -5.09
N VAL A 260 14.47 -18.31 -4.80
CA VAL A 260 14.29 -17.23 -3.81
C VAL A 260 14.68 -17.73 -2.41
N LEU A 261 14.26 -18.94 -1.99
CA LEU A 261 14.65 -19.51 -0.71
C LEU A 261 16.17 -19.64 -0.55
N ARG A 262 16.90 -20.02 -1.61
CA ARG A 262 18.36 -20.06 -1.60
C ARG A 262 18.98 -18.68 -1.40
N GLN A 263 18.46 -17.64 -2.07
CA GLN A 263 18.93 -16.26 -1.88
C GLN A 263 18.70 -15.78 -0.43
N ILE A 264 17.53 -16.08 0.15
CA ILE A 264 17.21 -15.73 1.54
C ILE A 264 18.19 -16.43 2.49
N ARG A 265 18.44 -17.74 2.32
CA ARG A 265 19.37 -18.50 3.18
C ARG A 265 20.77 -17.89 3.23
N VAL A 266 21.28 -17.37 2.11
CA VAL A 266 22.58 -16.70 2.06
C VAL A 266 22.57 -15.45 2.94
N LYS A 267 21.55 -14.60 2.82
CA LYS A 267 21.42 -13.39 3.64
C LYS A 267 21.16 -13.68 5.11
N TYR A 268 20.36 -14.70 5.40
CA TYR A 268 20.13 -15.14 6.78
C TYR A 268 21.42 -15.64 7.43
N ALA A 269 22.26 -16.37 6.69
CA ALA A 269 23.58 -16.78 7.17
C ALA A 269 24.52 -15.57 7.38
N GLU A 270 24.52 -14.60 6.46
CA GLU A 270 25.31 -13.36 6.54
C GLU A 270 24.98 -12.54 7.81
N TYR A 271 23.70 -12.36 8.11
CA TYR A 271 23.23 -11.58 9.26
C TYR A 271 22.98 -12.40 10.54
N GLY A 272 23.26 -13.72 10.51
CA GLY A 272 23.09 -14.61 11.65
C GLY A 272 21.64 -14.88 12.07
N VAL A 273 20.68 -14.69 11.16
CA VAL A 273 19.25 -14.95 11.34
C VAL A 273 19.02 -16.45 11.58
N LYS A 274 18.15 -16.81 12.52
CA LYS A 274 17.90 -18.21 12.94
C LYS A 274 16.53 -18.73 12.52
N GLU A 275 15.65 -17.83 12.14
CA GLU A 275 14.33 -18.13 11.63
C GLU A 275 14.38 -18.81 10.26
N ASP A 276 13.36 -19.61 9.97
CA ASP A 276 13.28 -20.32 8.69
C ASP A 276 13.02 -19.34 7.54
N PRO A 277 13.72 -19.47 6.41
CA PRO A 277 13.37 -18.72 5.21
C PRO A 277 11.97 -19.17 4.72
N PHE A 278 11.17 -18.21 4.28
CA PHE A 278 9.88 -18.48 3.66
C PHE A 278 9.64 -17.52 2.51
N VAL A 279 8.72 -17.90 1.62
CA VAL A 279 8.27 -17.04 0.52
C VAL A 279 6.76 -16.88 0.57
N ILE A 280 6.29 -15.74 0.11
CA ILE A 280 4.88 -15.47 -0.14
C ILE A 280 4.64 -15.61 -1.64
N VAL A 281 3.84 -16.61 -2.00
CA VAL A 281 3.35 -16.81 -3.35
C VAL A 281 2.03 -16.07 -3.47
N LYS A 282 1.97 -15.08 -4.37
CA LYS A 282 0.79 -14.23 -4.57
C LYS A 282 0.49 -13.96 -6.04
N ALA A 283 -0.79 -13.83 -6.38
CA ALA A 283 -1.18 -13.43 -7.74
C ALA A 283 -0.60 -12.05 -8.11
N ASP A 284 -0.06 -11.95 -9.33
CA ASP A 284 0.63 -10.74 -9.80
C ASP A 284 -0.33 -9.60 -10.10
N ALA A 285 -1.51 -9.92 -10.65
CA ALA A 285 -2.62 -8.99 -10.84
C ALA A 285 -3.60 -9.11 -9.66
N GLY A 286 -3.32 -8.34 -8.61
CA GLY A 286 -4.25 -8.14 -7.52
C GLY A 286 -4.47 -9.35 -6.59
N THR A 287 -4.74 -9.10 -5.31
CA THR A 287 -4.97 -10.15 -4.30
C THR A 287 -6.15 -9.89 -3.36
N TYR A 288 -6.30 -8.69 -2.79
CA TYR A 288 -7.37 -8.35 -1.81
C TYR A 288 -7.37 -9.37 -0.65
N GLY A 289 -6.17 -9.80 -0.23
CA GLY A 289 -5.97 -10.88 0.74
C GLY A 289 -6.24 -12.31 0.23
N MET A 290 -6.75 -12.48 -1.00
CA MET A 290 -6.98 -13.76 -1.69
C MET A 290 -5.85 -14.08 -2.67
N GLY A 291 -5.68 -15.36 -3.04
CA GLY A 291 -4.59 -15.77 -3.92
C GLY A 291 -3.19 -15.59 -3.31
N ILE A 292 -3.07 -15.74 -1.99
CA ILE A 292 -1.81 -15.64 -1.24
C ILE A 292 -1.56 -16.92 -0.45
N MET A 293 -0.35 -17.47 -0.49
CA MET A 293 0.08 -18.55 0.39
C MET A 293 1.53 -18.38 0.83
N THR A 294 1.81 -18.85 2.05
CA THR A 294 3.17 -18.93 2.62
C THR A 294 3.75 -20.30 2.27
N VAL A 295 5.00 -20.33 1.84
CA VAL A 295 5.72 -21.56 1.44
C VAL A 295 7.11 -21.56 2.06
N LYS A 296 7.52 -22.67 2.68
CA LYS A 296 8.85 -22.87 3.26
C LYS A 296 9.67 -23.90 2.49
N ASP A 297 9.00 -24.79 1.76
CA ASP A 297 9.64 -25.81 0.92
C ASP A 297 9.04 -25.84 -0.50
N PRO A 298 9.87 -25.99 -1.57
CA PRO A 298 9.39 -26.10 -2.94
C PRO A 298 8.41 -27.26 -3.20
N SER A 299 8.40 -28.30 -2.38
CA SER A 299 7.42 -29.40 -2.50
C SER A 299 5.99 -28.96 -2.15
N GLU A 300 5.80 -27.93 -1.32
CA GLU A 300 4.47 -27.46 -0.91
C GLU A 300 3.65 -26.89 -2.07
N VAL A 301 4.32 -26.41 -3.14
CA VAL A 301 3.65 -25.91 -4.35
C VAL A 301 3.43 -26.99 -5.41
N ARG A 302 4.05 -28.17 -5.27
CA ARG A 302 3.78 -29.33 -6.13
C ARG A 302 2.57 -30.11 -5.67
N ASP A 303 2.38 -30.23 -4.36
CA ASP A 303 1.33 -31.08 -3.76
C ASP A 303 0.17 -30.26 -3.18
N LEU A 304 -0.25 -29.20 -3.89
CA LEU A 304 -1.35 -28.34 -3.46
C LEU A 304 -2.64 -29.17 -3.35
N ASN A 305 -3.27 -29.18 -2.19
CA ASN A 305 -4.57 -29.81 -1.99
C ASN A 305 -5.70 -29.01 -2.66
N ARG A 306 -6.90 -29.61 -2.75
CA ARG A 306 -8.06 -28.97 -3.41
C ARG A 306 -8.39 -27.59 -2.83
N LYS A 307 -8.26 -27.39 -1.52
CA LYS A 307 -8.55 -26.10 -0.87
C LYS A 307 -7.51 -25.05 -1.23
N GLN A 308 -6.23 -25.42 -1.27
CA GLN A 308 -5.14 -24.53 -1.68
C GLN A 308 -5.25 -24.13 -3.15
N ARG A 309 -5.53 -25.09 -4.04
CA ARG A 309 -5.77 -24.78 -5.47
C ARG A 309 -6.92 -23.81 -5.66
N ASN A 310 -8.06 -24.04 -5.01
CA ASN A 310 -9.19 -23.11 -5.08
C ASN A 310 -8.84 -21.70 -4.54
N LYS A 311 -7.99 -21.61 -3.51
CA LYS A 311 -7.53 -20.34 -2.95
C LYS A 311 -6.61 -19.58 -3.91
N MET A 312 -5.77 -20.29 -4.66
CA MET A 312 -4.76 -19.72 -5.54
C MET A 312 -5.24 -19.52 -6.98
N ALA A 313 -6.27 -20.24 -7.42
CA ALA A 313 -6.78 -20.18 -8.78
C ALA A 313 -7.55 -18.88 -9.08
N VAL A 314 -8.16 -18.27 -8.07
CA VAL A 314 -9.13 -17.17 -8.26
C VAL A 314 -8.84 -16.00 -7.33
N VAL A 315 -8.90 -14.79 -7.88
CA VAL A 315 -8.83 -13.52 -7.13
C VAL A 315 -10.20 -12.80 -7.11
N LYS A 316 -10.24 -11.52 -6.71
CA LYS A 316 -11.46 -10.69 -6.62
C LYS A 316 -12.27 -10.79 -7.93
N GLU A 317 -13.61 -10.83 -7.81
CA GLU A 317 -14.57 -10.97 -8.93
C GLU A 317 -14.47 -12.25 -9.78
N GLY A 318 -13.80 -13.32 -9.30
CA GLY A 318 -13.79 -14.60 -10.01
C GLY A 318 -12.73 -14.71 -11.11
N MET A 319 -11.83 -13.73 -11.23
CA MET A 319 -10.76 -13.73 -12.23
C MET A 319 -9.74 -14.84 -11.97
N GLN A 320 -9.32 -15.51 -13.03
CA GLN A 320 -8.33 -16.58 -12.99
C GLN A 320 -6.91 -16.02 -12.85
N VAL A 321 -6.08 -16.68 -12.06
CA VAL A 321 -4.66 -16.32 -11.89
C VAL A 321 -3.84 -17.00 -12.98
N SER A 322 -3.19 -16.20 -13.84
CA SER A 322 -2.23 -16.66 -14.85
C SER A 322 -0.77 -16.38 -14.48
N ASP A 323 -0.54 -15.34 -13.69
CA ASP A 323 0.78 -14.82 -13.35
C ASP A 323 0.93 -14.77 -11.83
N VAL A 324 2.04 -15.32 -11.35
CA VAL A 324 2.33 -15.49 -9.93
C VAL A 324 3.64 -14.81 -9.60
N LEU A 325 3.61 -14.01 -8.53
CA LEU A 325 4.77 -13.42 -7.90
C LEU A 325 5.19 -14.29 -6.70
N ILE A 326 6.47 -14.65 -6.65
CA ILE A 326 7.09 -15.34 -5.53
C ILE A 326 7.98 -14.32 -4.83
N GLN A 327 7.59 -13.85 -3.66
CA GLN A 327 8.33 -12.83 -2.92
C GLN A 327 8.96 -13.42 -1.66
N GLU A 328 10.16 -12.98 -1.30
CA GLU A 328 10.75 -13.20 0.01
C GLU A 328 9.77 -12.81 1.11
N GLY A 329 9.57 -13.74 2.03
CA GLY A 329 8.79 -13.52 3.22
C GLY A 329 9.54 -12.67 4.24
N VAL A 330 8.98 -11.52 4.59
CA VAL A 330 9.52 -10.68 5.68
C VAL A 330 8.74 -10.98 6.94
N TYR A 331 9.44 -11.28 8.02
CA TYR A 331 8.85 -11.43 9.35
C TYR A 331 8.36 -10.09 9.89
N THR A 332 7.33 -10.11 10.73
CA THR A 332 7.07 -8.99 11.64
C THR A 332 7.19 -9.46 13.08
N PHE A 333 8.06 -8.80 13.85
CA PHE A 333 8.24 -9.06 15.28
C PHE A 333 7.73 -7.92 16.15
N GLU A 334 6.89 -7.04 15.58
CA GLU A 334 6.19 -6.03 16.34
C GLU A 334 4.99 -6.64 17.08
N ASP A 335 4.90 -6.34 18.36
CA ASP A 335 3.83 -6.80 19.24
C ASP A 335 3.08 -5.62 19.85
N ILE A 336 1.75 -5.69 19.82
CA ILE A 336 0.85 -4.81 20.55
C ILE A 336 -0.03 -5.66 21.46
N ASN A 337 0.27 -5.65 22.76
CA ASN A 337 -0.48 -6.35 23.81
C ASN A 337 -0.58 -7.88 23.57
N GLY A 338 0.51 -8.53 23.17
CA GLY A 338 0.55 -9.97 22.91
C GLY A 338 -0.03 -10.37 21.56
N ALA A 339 -0.22 -9.42 20.64
CA ALA A 339 -0.72 -9.66 19.30
C ALA A 339 0.25 -9.12 18.25
N VAL A 340 0.46 -9.91 17.19
CA VAL A 340 1.34 -9.56 16.08
C VAL A 340 0.82 -8.33 15.36
N ALA A 341 1.70 -7.38 15.08
CA ALA A 341 1.38 -6.12 14.44
C ALA A 341 2.25 -5.87 13.20
N GLU A 342 1.72 -5.17 12.21
CA GLU A 342 2.52 -4.61 11.10
C GLU A 342 2.06 -3.18 10.79
N PRO A 343 2.99 -2.23 10.58
CA PRO A 343 2.65 -0.83 10.34
C PRO A 343 2.18 -0.60 8.89
N VAL A 344 1.20 0.28 8.75
CA VAL A 344 0.71 0.81 7.48
C VAL A 344 0.94 2.31 7.46
N ILE A 345 1.77 2.78 6.52
CA ILE A 345 2.17 4.17 6.38
C ILE A 345 1.32 4.85 5.31
N TYR A 346 0.72 5.99 5.63
CA TYR A 346 -0.12 6.76 4.71
C TYR A 346 0.62 7.98 4.21
N MET A 347 0.51 8.22 2.90
CA MET A 347 1.04 9.40 2.24
C MET A 347 -0.03 10.06 1.38
N VAL A 348 0.00 11.39 1.35
CA VAL A 348 -0.77 12.25 0.45
C VAL A 348 0.23 13.21 -0.18
N ASP A 349 0.23 13.31 -1.50
CA ASP A 349 1.41 13.82 -2.23
C ASP A 349 2.67 13.08 -1.73
N HIS A 350 3.84 13.70 -1.67
CA HIS A 350 5.07 13.08 -1.19
C HIS A 350 5.25 13.14 0.34
N PHE A 351 4.22 13.55 1.09
CA PHE A 351 4.28 13.71 2.54
C PHE A 351 3.73 12.49 3.27
N VAL A 352 4.47 12.00 4.26
CA VAL A 352 3.96 11.03 5.23
C VAL A 352 2.99 11.76 6.16
N VAL A 353 1.71 11.39 6.11
CA VAL A 353 0.64 12.07 6.87
C VAL A 353 0.21 11.31 8.11
N GLY A 354 0.66 10.07 8.26
CA GLY A 354 0.35 9.24 9.41
C GLY A 354 0.42 7.76 9.10
N GLY A 355 -0.25 6.97 9.93
CA GLY A 355 -0.38 5.53 9.73
C GLY A 355 -1.15 4.86 10.84
N PHE A 356 -1.22 3.54 10.78
CA PHE A 356 -1.76 2.69 11.85
C PHE A 356 -1.09 1.33 11.82
N TYR A 357 -1.11 0.63 12.94
CA TYR A 357 -0.77 -0.79 12.99
C TYR A 357 -2.00 -1.62 12.68
N ARG A 358 -1.81 -2.61 11.80
CA ARG A 358 -2.73 -3.74 11.66
C ARG A 358 -2.33 -4.78 12.68
N VAL A 359 -3.25 -5.14 13.58
CA VAL A 359 -3.00 -6.04 14.71
C VAL A 359 -3.82 -7.30 14.52
N HIS A 360 -3.21 -8.47 14.76
CA HIS A 360 -3.88 -9.75 14.61
C HIS A 360 -3.55 -10.70 15.77
N THR A 361 -4.57 -11.16 16.48
CA THR A 361 -4.40 -12.01 17.67
C THR A 361 -4.19 -13.50 17.35
N SER A 362 -4.60 -13.94 16.17
CA SER A 362 -4.56 -15.36 15.77
C SER A 362 -3.70 -15.66 14.54
N ARG A 363 -2.80 -14.74 14.15
CA ARG A 363 -1.86 -14.94 13.05
C ARG A 363 -0.43 -14.90 13.57
N GLY A 364 0.42 -15.72 12.98
CA GLY A 364 1.85 -15.78 13.27
C GLY A 364 2.66 -14.66 12.62
N VAL A 365 3.92 -14.58 13.02
CA VAL A 365 4.92 -13.60 12.58
C VAL A 365 5.32 -13.74 11.10
N ASP A 366 5.08 -14.90 10.50
CA ASP A 366 5.30 -15.26 9.09
C ASP A 366 3.99 -15.39 8.28
N GLU A 367 2.86 -15.00 8.85
CA GLU A 367 1.56 -15.07 8.19
C GLU A 367 1.06 -13.69 7.74
N ASN A 368 0.23 -13.66 6.69
CA ASN A 368 -0.45 -12.44 6.27
C ASN A 368 -1.45 -11.97 7.36
N LEU A 369 -1.26 -10.75 7.88
CA LEU A 369 -2.15 -10.18 8.90
C LEU A 369 -3.36 -9.46 8.27
N ASN A 370 -3.34 -9.16 6.97
CA ASN A 370 -4.50 -8.67 6.23
C ASN A 370 -5.51 -9.81 5.97
N ALA A 371 -6.17 -10.24 7.05
CA ALA A 371 -7.09 -11.36 7.09
C ALA A 371 -8.28 -11.06 8.02
N PRO A 372 -9.40 -11.79 7.89
CA PRO A 372 -10.54 -11.64 8.79
C PRO A 372 -10.14 -11.87 10.25
N GLY A 373 -10.54 -10.95 11.14
CA GLY A 373 -10.17 -10.97 12.57
C GLY A 373 -9.12 -9.94 12.96
N MET A 374 -8.53 -9.23 11.99
CA MET A 374 -7.64 -8.10 12.27
C MET A 374 -8.37 -6.92 12.92
N SER A 375 -7.63 -6.18 13.75
CA SER A 375 -8.00 -4.87 14.28
C SER A 375 -6.96 -3.83 13.87
N PHE A 376 -7.29 -2.55 14.07
CA PHE A 376 -6.38 -1.45 13.78
C PHE A 376 -6.10 -0.66 15.05
N SER A 377 -4.84 -0.31 15.24
CA SER A 377 -4.40 0.58 16.32
C SER A 377 -3.73 1.79 15.68
N PRO A 378 -4.22 3.03 15.90
CA PRO A 378 -3.59 4.21 15.35
C PRO A 378 -2.12 4.25 15.72
N LEU A 379 -1.28 4.64 14.76
CA LEU A 379 0.15 4.76 14.98
C LEU A 379 0.36 5.93 15.94
N ALA A 380 0.76 5.60 17.16
CA ALA A 380 0.92 6.57 18.22
C ALA A 380 2.20 7.38 17.97
N PHE A 381 2.11 8.40 17.12
CA PHE A 381 2.93 9.59 17.29
C PHE A 381 2.47 10.23 18.60
N GLU A 382 3.06 9.84 19.73
CA GLU A 382 2.61 10.27 21.07
C GLU A 382 2.81 11.78 21.31
N SER A 383 3.47 12.49 20.40
CA SER A 383 3.60 13.95 20.41
C SER A 383 4.04 14.49 19.05
N CYS A 384 3.92 15.81 18.86
CA CYS A 384 4.31 16.60 17.67
C CYS A 384 5.81 16.50 17.27
N CYS A 385 6.56 15.59 17.87
CA CYS A 385 7.92 15.24 17.46
C CYS A 385 7.88 14.16 16.36
N ALA A 386 7.16 14.42 15.27
CA ALA A 386 7.14 13.60 14.05
C ALA A 386 8.46 13.67 13.25
N PHE A 387 9.51 14.19 13.88
CA PHE A 387 10.82 14.40 13.29
C PHE A 387 11.82 13.50 14.00
N PRO A 388 12.77 12.90 13.26
CA PRO A 388 13.84 12.14 13.89
C PRO A 388 14.61 13.06 14.85
N ASN A 389 15.02 12.50 15.97
CA ASN A 389 15.86 13.15 16.95
C ASN A 389 17.22 12.42 17.02
N PRO A 390 18.28 13.00 16.43
CA PRO A 390 19.62 12.42 16.49
C PRO A 390 20.20 12.30 17.91
N ASP A 391 19.67 13.06 18.88
CA ASP A 391 20.11 13.00 20.28
C ASP A 391 19.46 11.84 21.08
N CYS A 392 18.49 11.15 20.46
CA CYS A 392 17.76 10.01 21.01
C CYS A 392 18.38 8.68 20.54
N ALA A 393 17.96 7.56 21.17
CA ALA A 393 18.38 6.24 20.70
C ALA A 393 17.86 5.99 19.27
N PRO A 394 18.60 5.25 18.42
CA PRO A 394 18.15 4.98 17.05
C PRO A 394 16.78 4.30 16.95
N ASP A 395 16.44 3.44 17.92
CA ASP A 395 15.15 2.75 18.01
C ASP A 395 14.09 3.50 18.83
N ASP A 396 14.39 4.72 19.28
CA ASP A 396 13.38 5.58 19.91
C ASP A 396 12.23 5.81 18.93
N THR A 397 11.02 5.92 19.47
CA THR A 397 9.76 5.99 18.71
C THR A 397 9.82 6.97 17.51
N PRO A 398 10.30 8.23 17.63
CA PRO A 398 10.40 9.14 16.49
C PRO A 398 11.37 8.69 15.39
N ASN A 399 12.49 8.06 15.76
CA ASN A 399 13.54 7.62 14.85
C ASN A 399 13.10 6.38 14.07
N ARG A 400 12.47 5.41 14.74
CA ARG A 400 11.83 4.26 14.10
C ARG A 400 10.75 4.70 13.11
N PHE A 401 9.91 5.66 13.49
CA PHE A 401 8.89 6.19 12.58
C PHE A 401 9.47 6.99 11.41
N TYR A 402 10.59 7.68 11.60
CA TYR A 402 11.33 8.27 10.49
C TYR A 402 11.81 7.19 9.51
N ALA A 403 12.38 6.08 10.00
CA ALA A 403 12.78 4.97 9.15
C ALA A 403 11.60 4.35 8.38
N TYR A 404 10.45 4.21 9.03
CA TYR A 404 9.22 3.74 8.36
C TYR A 404 8.78 4.73 7.27
N GLY A 405 8.86 6.04 7.55
CA GLY A 405 8.56 7.08 6.58
C GLY A 405 9.53 7.13 5.41
N VAL A 406 10.82 6.84 5.63
CA VAL A 406 11.82 6.70 4.54
C VAL A 406 11.44 5.53 3.64
N VAL A 407 11.24 4.33 4.19
CA VAL A 407 10.92 3.13 3.39
C VAL A 407 9.55 3.26 2.70
N GLY A 408 8.55 3.85 3.37
CA GLY A 408 7.26 4.17 2.77
C GLY A 408 7.38 5.11 1.57
N ARG A 409 8.21 6.17 1.68
CA ARG A 409 8.47 7.10 0.57
C ARG A 409 9.23 6.45 -0.58
N LEU A 410 10.16 5.52 -0.32
CA LEU A 410 10.79 4.73 -1.39
C LEU A 410 9.76 3.92 -2.16
N ALA A 411 8.81 3.29 -1.46
CA ALA A 411 7.74 2.52 -2.10
C ALA A 411 6.78 3.40 -2.91
N MET A 412 6.48 4.60 -2.40
CA MET A 412 5.71 5.59 -3.15
C MET A 412 6.45 6.12 -4.38
N LEU A 413 7.76 6.33 -4.29
CA LEU A 413 8.58 6.71 -5.43
C LEU A 413 8.58 5.61 -6.50
N ALA A 414 8.72 4.35 -6.09
CA ALA A 414 8.60 3.22 -7.00
C ALA A 414 7.23 3.15 -7.67
N ALA A 415 6.15 3.49 -6.96
CA ALA A 415 4.82 3.60 -7.55
C ALA A 415 4.71 4.78 -8.54
N ALA A 416 5.38 5.91 -8.29
CA ALA A 416 5.46 7.04 -9.22
C ALA A 416 6.18 6.63 -10.53
N VAL A 417 7.31 5.93 -10.41
CA VAL A 417 8.08 5.39 -11.54
C VAL A 417 7.22 4.38 -12.33
N GLU A 418 6.59 3.44 -11.64
CA GLU A 418 5.68 2.45 -12.22
C GLU A 418 4.57 3.11 -13.04
N LEU A 419 3.88 4.11 -12.46
CA LEU A 419 2.79 4.80 -13.15
C LEU A 419 3.26 5.58 -14.37
N ALA A 420 4.43 6.20 -14.32
CA ALA A 420 5.00 6.90 -15.46
C ALA A 420 5.33 5.94 -16.62
N GLU A 421 5.83 4.74 -16.31
CA GLU A 421 6.14 3.70 -17.31
C GLU A 421 4.87 3.10 -17.94
N MET A 422 3.73 3.12 -17.24
CA MET A 422 2.45 2.65 -17.77
C MET A 422 1.79 3.63 -18.74
N GLN A 423 2.20 4.89 -18.74
CA GLN A 423 1.66 5.97 -19.59
C GLN A 423 2.48 6.21 -20.86
N GLN A 424 3.61 5.50 -21.02
CA GLN A 424 4.44 5.48 -22.22
C GLN A 424 4.01 4.36 -23.16
#